data_AF-A0A2K8TA51-F1
#
_entry.id   AF-A0A2K8TA51-F1
#
_cell.length_a   1.000
_cell.length_b   1.000
_cell.length_c   1.000
_cell.angle_alpha   90.00
_cell.angle_beta   90.00
_cell.angle_gamma   90.00
#
_symmetry.space_group_name_H-M   'P 1'
#
loop_
_entity.id
_entity.type
_entity.pdbx_description
1 polymer ?
#
loop_
_entity_poly.entity_id
_entity_poly.type
_entity_poly.pdbx_seq_one_letter_code
_entity_poly.pdbx_strand_id
1 'polypeptide(L)' 'MQLGYFQKDTLIEKLARKFYAIQGYVVPESYRMQSATHPAERACVAMALFAIQEFESIENECSDEED' A
#
# COMPACT_ATOMS: atom_id res chain seq x y z
N MET A 1 10.93 -2.27 -11.24
CA MET A 1 9.64 -2.49 -11.92
C MET A 1 8.68 -1.37 -11.55
N GLN A 2 8.38 -0.43 -12.45
CA GLN A 2 7.43 0.65 -12.15
C GLN A 2 5.99 0.13 -12.30
N LEU A 3 5.22 0.06 -11.21
CA LEU A 3 3.81 -0.31 -11.27
C LEU A 3 3.05 0.76 -12.04
N GLY A 4 2.24 0.34 -13.01
CA GLY A 4 1.30 1.25 -13.68
C GLY A 4 0.34 1.86 -12.65
N TYR A 5 -0.12 3.09 -12.88
CA TYR A 5 -0.97 3.85 -11.94
C TYR A 5 -2.14 3.02 -11.36
N PHE A 6 -2.86 2.28 -12.21
CA PHE A 6 -3.98 1.42 -11.79
C PHE A 6 -3.56 0.21 -10.95
N GLN A 7 -2.37 -0.34 -11.19
CA GLN A 7 -1.82 -1.46 -10.43
C GLN A 7 -1.40 -0.99 -9.03
N LYS A 8 -0.80 0.20 -8.94
CA LYS A 8 -0.42 0.83 -7.67
C LYS A 8 -1.65 1.13 -6.81
N ASP A 9 -2.71 1.69 -7.42
CA ASP A 9 -3.98 1.97 -6.73
C ASP A 9 -4.61 0.69 -6.14
N THR A 10 -4.67 -0.37 -6.95
CA THR A 10 -5.18 -1.68 -6.53
C THR A 10 -4.33 -2.30 -5.41
N LEU A 11 -3.00 -2.14 -5.49
CA LEU A 11 -2.08 -2.68 -4.50
C LEU A 11 -2.20 -1.95 -3.16
N ILE A 12 -2.33 -0.62 -3.17
CA ILE A 12 -2.57 0.19 -1.98
C ILE A 12 -3.83 -0.31 -1.25
N GLU A 13 -4.94 -0.49 -1.99
CA GLU A 13 -6.20 -0.96 -1.41
C GLU A 13 -6.06 -2.35 -0.77
N LYS A 14 -5.39 -3.29 -1.45
CA LYS A 14 -5.15 -4.64 -0.92
C LYS A 14 -4.30 -4.63 0.35
N LEU A 15 -3.24 -3.83 0.38
CA LEU A 15 -2.33 -3.72 1.52
C LEU A 15 -3.00 -3.03 2.71
N ALA A 16 -3.69 -1.91 2.48
CA ALA A 16 -4.41 -1.20 3.53
C ALA A 16 -5.46 -2.09 4.21
N ARG A 17 -6.22 -2.87 3.43
CA ARG A 17 -7.16 -3.87 3.96
C ARG A 17 -6.48 -4.93 4.82
N LYS A 18 -5.33 -5.45 4.37
CA LYS A 18 -4.56 -6.44 5.14
C LYS A 18 -4.04 -5.85 6.45
N PHE A 19 -3.53 -4.63 6.45
CA PHE A 19 -3.06 -3.98 7.68
C PHE A 19 -4.16 -3.71 8.69
N TYR A 20 -5.36 -3.35 8.21
CA TYR A 20 -6.50 -3.17 9.08
C TYR A 20 -7.02 -4.51 9.61
N ALA A 21 -6.98 -5.57 8.79
CA ALA A 21 -7.30 -6.93 9.21
C ALA A 21 -6.33 -7.50 10.27
N ILE A 22 -5.03 -7.20 10.16
CA ILE A 22 -4.02 -7.61 11.15
C ILE A 22 -4.31 -7.00 12.54
N GLN A 23 -4.93 -5.81 12.57
CA GLN A 23 -5.37 -5.17 13.82
C GLN A 23 -6.69 -5.75 14.37
N GLY A 24 -7.27 -6.77 13.71
CA GLY A 24 -8.49 -7.46 14.15
C GLY A 24 -9.78 -6.92 13.54
N TYR A 25 -9.71 -5.97 12.60
CA TYR A 25 -10.90 -5.38 11.97
C TYR A 25 -11.31 -6.11 10.68
N VAL A 26 -12.59 -6.04 10.32
CA VAL A 26 -13.11 -6.61 9.07
C VAL A 26 -13.57 -5.51 8.14
N VAL A 27 -13.10 -5.53 6.89
CA VAL A 27 -13.46 -4.54 5.86
C VAL A 27 -14.43 -5.17 4.86
N PRO A 28 -15.66 -4.67 4.72
CA PRO A 28 -16.59 -5.13 3.68
C PRO A 28 -15.98 -4.98 2.29
N GLU A 29 -16.25 -5.89 1.35
CA GLU A 29 -15.73 -5.80 -0.03
C GLU A 29 -16.16 -4.51 -0.76
N SER A 30 -17.31 -3.94 -0.41
CA SER A 30 -17.80 -2.67 -0.96
C SER A 30 -17.09 -1.44 -0.41
N TYR A 31 -16.28 -1.56 0.65
CA TYR A 31 -15.61 -0.43 1.28
C TYR A 31 -14.26 -0.14 0.64
N ARG A 32 -14.01 1.11 0.23
CA ARG A 32 -12.70 1.52 -0.28
C ARG A 32 -11.90 2.15 0.85
N MET A 33 -10.82 1.50 1.28
CA MET A 33 -9.96 1.99 2.36
C MET A 33 -9.36 3.37 2.05
N GLN A 34 -9.06 3.65 0.79
CA GLN A 34 -8.55 4.97 0.39
C GLN A 34 -9.57 6.11 0.56
N SER A 35 -10.86 5.81 0.72
CA SER A 35 -11.91 6.79 1.04
C SER A 35 -12.13 6.97 2.54
N ALA A 36 -11.27 6.37 3.37
CA ALA A 36 -11.41 6.37 4.81
C ALA A 36 -11.30 7.76 5.46
N THR A 37 -12.22 8.02 6.40
CA THR A 37 -12.15 9.18 7.29
C THR A 37 -11.64 8.82 8.68
N HIS A 38 -11.70 7.55 9.08
CA HIS A 38 -11.26 7.09 10.39
C HIS A 38 -9.73 7.10 10.49
N PRO A 39 -9.13 7.63 11.59
CA PRO A 39 -7.67 7.74 11.71
C PRO A 39 -6.91 6.42 11.53
N ALA A 40 -7.42 5.32 12.09
CA ALA A 40 -6.78 4.02 11.98
C ALA A 40 -6.73 3.48 10.54
N GLU A 41 -7.79 3.71 9.77
CA GLU A 41 -7.87 3.29 8.38
C GLU A 41 -6.96 4.15 7.49
N ARG A 42 -6.94 5.48 7.74
CA ARG A 42 -6.00 6.40 7.06
C ARG A 42 -4.55 6.03 7.33
N ALA A 43 -4.23 5.61 8.56
CA ALA A 43 -2.89 5.10 8.88
C ALA A 43 -2.57 3.83 8.08
N CYS A 44 -3.52 2.91 7.91
CA CYS A 44 -3.32 1.71 7.08
C CYS A 44 -3.06 2.05 5.61
N VAL A 45 -3.76 3.05 5.06
CA VAL A 45 -3.51 3.54 3.69
C VAL A 45 -2.12 4.17 3.57
N ALA A 46 -1.71 4.98 4.54
CA ALA A 46 -0.37 5.57 4.56
C ALA A 46 0.73 4.51 4.66
N MET A 47 0.56 3.48 5.50
CA MET A 47 1.49 2.36 5.59
C MET A 47 1.59 1.59 4.26
N ALA A 48 0.48 1.41 3.55
CA ALA A 48 0.47 0.77 2.24
C ALA A 48 1.23 1.58 1.19
N LEU A 49 1.04 2.90 1.17
CA LEU A 49 1.80 3.81 0.30
C LEU A 49 3.30 3.75 0.58
N PHE A 50 3.67 3.84 1.86
CA PHE A 50 5.07 3.78 2.28
C PHE A 50 5.73 2.46 1.91
N ALA A 51 5.07 1.32 2.19
CA ALA A 51 5.60 0.01 1.84
C ALA A 51 5.86 -0.17 0.33
N ILE A 52 5.01 0.40 -0.52
CA ILE A 52 5.22 0.37 -1.97
C ILE A 52 6.41 1.26 -2.37
N GLN A 53 6.53 2.45 -1.79
CA GLN A 53 7.65 3.35 -2.05
C GLN A 53 8.99 2.74 -1.65
N GLU A 54 9.06 2.12 -0.47
CA GLU A 54 10.26 1.41 -0.01
C GLU A 54 10.63 0.26 -0.96
N PHE A 55 9.65 -0.52 -1.42
CA PHE A 55 9.90 -1.61 -2.37
C PHE A 55 10.41 -1.10 -3.73
N GLU A 56 9.83 0.00 -4.23
CA GLU A 56 10.31 0.67 -5.45
C GLU A 56 11.72 1.27 -5.26
N SER A 57 12.08 1.72 -4.05
CA SER A 57 13.41 2.25 -3.72
C SER A 57 14.49 1.16 -3.68
N ILE A 58 14.19 0.02 -3.07
CA ILE A 58 15.13 -1.13 -2.97
C ILE A 58 15.59 -1.57 -4.37
N GLU A 59 14.68 -1.63 -5.34
CA GLU A 59 15.05 -2.00 -6.71
C GLU A 59 16.00 -0.98 -7.36
N ASN A 60 15.86 0.31 -7.02
CA ASN A 60 16.70 1.38 -7.57
C ASN A 60 18.11 1.33 -6.97
N GLU A 61 18.23 1.06 -5.67
CA GLU A 61 19.51 0.94 -4.98
C GLU A 61 20.31 -0.31 -5.42
N CYS A 62 19.63 -1.42 -5.73
CA CYS A 62 20.29 -2.62 -6.26
C CYS A 62 20.64 -2.53 -7.76
N SER A 63 20.08 -1.58 -8.50
CA SER A 63 20.42 -1.39 -9.92
C SER A 63 21.66 -0.53 -10.16
N ASP A 64 22.19 0.11 -9.11
CA ASP A 64 23.37 0.98 -9.18
C ASP A 64 24.72 0.20 -9.05
N GLU A 65 24.70 -1.15 -9.01
CA GLU A 65 25.90 -2.01 -8.93
C GLU A 65 26.36 -2.61 -10.27
N GLU A 66 25.88 -2.13 -11.41
CA GLU A 66 26.40 -2.49 -12.74
C GLU A 66 26.92 -1.25 -13.51
N ASP A 67 28.10 -0.75 -13.13
CA ASP A 67 28.98 0.08 -13.97
C ASP A 67 30.46 -0.30 -13.76
#